data_AF-A0A9E4MFY7-F1
#
_entry.id   AF-A0A9E4MFY7-F1
#
_cell.length_a   1.000
_cell.length_b   1.000
_cell.length_c   1.000
_cell.angle_alpha   90.00
_cell.angle_beta   90.00
_cell.angle_gamma   90.00
#
_symmetry.space_group_name_H-M   'P 1'
#
loop_
_entity.id
_entity.type
_entity.pdbx_description
1 polymer ?
#
loop_
_entity_poly.entity_id
_entity_poly.type
_entity_poly.pdbx_seq_one_letter_code
_entity_poly.pdbx_strand_id
1 'polypeptide(L)' 'MSVIVSEVYDALLSAGAPEGQARAAAAAIPIQDNLATKQDLLELKDELKAEIAVLKFAIFTFFPIMLGLLVKIAFFPG' A
#
# COMPACT_ATOMS: atom_id res chain seq x y z
N MET A 1 -1.49 10.24 -23.66
CA MET A 1 -1.24 11.37 -22.73
C MET A 1 -2.30 11.30 -21.66
N SER A 2 -1.93 11.38 -20.38
CA SER A 2 -2.94 11.52 -19.33
C SER A 2 -3.68 12.84 -19.51
N VAL A 3 -4.95 12.91 -19.09
CA VAL A 3 -5.81 14.10 -19.22
C VAL A 3 -5.12 15.36 -18.65
N ILE A 4 -4.41 15.20 -17.54
CA ILE A 4 -3.64 16.25 -16.87
C ILE A 4 -2.52 16.79 -17.78
N VAL A 5 -1.83 15.90 -18.51
CA VAL A 5 -0.71 16.30 -19.37
C VAL A 5 -1.20 17.08 -20.59
N SER A 6 -2.37 16.75 -21.16
CA SER A 6 -2.97 17.55 -22.24
C SER A 6 -3.46 18.91 -21.75
N GLU A 7 -4.12 18.97 -20.58
CA GLU A 7 -4.62 20.23 -20.02
C GLU A 7 -3.48 21.20 -19.70
N VAL A 8 -2.38 20.70 -19.12
CA VAL A 8 -1.21 21.55 -18.83
C VAL A 8 -0.51 22.00 -20.11
N TYR A 9 -0.40 21.13 -21.12
CA TYR A 9 0.15 21.49 -22.42
C TYR A 9 -0.65 22.62 -23.09
N ASP A 10 -1.98 22.49 -23.12
CA ASP A 10 -2.88 23.49 -23.71
C ASP A 10 -2.86 24.81 -22.92
N ALA A 11 -2.78 24.74 -21.58
CA ALA A 11 -2.64 25.91 -20.73
C ALA A 11 -1.31 26.66 -20.97
N LEU A 12 -0.21 25.92 -21.18
CA LEU A 12 1.10 26.51 -21.47
C LEU A 12 1.12 27.16 -22.86
N LEU A 13 0.52 26.52 -23.87
CA LEU A 13 0.33 27.14 -25.18
C LEU A 13 -0.54 28.40 -25.11
N SER A 14 -1.64 28.34 -24.37
CA SER A 14 -2.52 29.49 -24.16
C SER A 14 -1.86 30.63 -23.38
N ALA A 15 -0.85 30.33 -22.55
CA ALA A 15 -0.02 31.31 -21.86
C ALA A 15 1.11 31.89 -22.74
N GLY A 16 1.23 31.44 -23.99
CA GLY A 16 2.24 31.91 -24.94
C GLY A 16 3.60 31.22 -24.81
N ALA A 17 3.68 30.07 -24.16
CA ALA A 17 4.92 29.31 -24.09
C ALA A 17 5.29 28.76 -25.48
N PRO A 18 6.57 28.77 -25.87
CA PRO A 18 7.04 28.11 -27.08
C PRO A 18 6.68 26.62 -27.05
N GLU A 19 6.21 26.07 -28.16
CA GLU A 19 5.70 24.69 -28.27
C GLU A 19 6.68 23.64 -27.71
N GLY A 20 7.98 23.82 -27.98
CA GLY A 20 9.02 22.93 -27.44
C GLY A 20 9.15 22.97 -25.92
N GLN A 21 8.95 24.13 -25.29
CA GLN A 21 8.96 24.28 -23.83
C GLN A 21 7.67 23.77 -23.20
N ALA A 22 6.52 24.05 -23.82
CA ALA A 22 5.22 23.53 -23.39
C ALA A 22 5.21 22.00 -23.38
N ARG A 23 5.75 21.38 -24.44
CA ARG A 23 5.88 19.91 -24.54
C ARG A 23 6.83 19.33 -23.49
N ALA A 24 7.97 19.98 -23.25
CA ALA A 24 8.93 19.54 -22.25
C ALA A 24 8.35 19.62 -20.82
N ALA A 25 7.64 20.70 -20.51
CA ALA A 25 7.01 20.90 -19.20
C ALA A 25 5.85 19.91 -18.97
N ALA A 26 5.01 19.68 -19.99
CA ALA A 26 3.94 18.68 -19.91
C ALA A 26 4.50 17.25 -19.76
N ALA A 27 5.59 16.92 -20.46
CA ALA A 27 6.27 15.63 -20.35
C ALA A 27 7.01 15.43 -19.02
N ALA A 28 7.34 16.50 -18.31
CA ALA A 28 7.95 16.44 -16.98
C ALA A 28 6.95 16.11 -15.86
N ILE A 29 5.65 16.13 -16.14
CA ILE A 29 4.63 15.72 -15.17
C ILE A 29 4.74 14.19 -14.99
N PRO A 30 5.10 13.71 -13.79
CA PRO A 30 5.15 12.28 -13.56
C PRO A 30 3.73 11.74 -13.69
N ILE A 31 3.49 10.95 -14.73
CA ILE A 31 2.26 10.19 -14.85
C ILE A 31 2.38 9.08 -13.80
N GLN A 32 1.77 9.30 -12.64
CA GLN A 32 1.54 8.21 -11.69
C GLN A 32 0.47 7.29 -12.31
N ASP A 33 0.91 6.41 -13.20
CA ASP A 33 0.06 5.38 -13.82
C ASP A 33 -0.39 4.31 -12.82
N ASN A 34 0.17 4.31 -11.61
CA ASN A 34 -0.08 3.31 -10.57
C ASN A 34 -0.77 3.92 -9.35
N LEU A 35 -1.89 4.61 -9.57
CA LEU A 35 -2.79 4.95 -8.46
C LEU A 35 -3.47 3.65 -8.02
N ALA A 36 -3.10 3.15 -6.83
CA ALA A 36 -3.78 2.01 -6.22
C ALA A 36 -5.29 2.23 -6.30
N THR A 37 -5.98 1.33 -6.99
CA THR A 37 -7.42 1.42 -7.17
C THR A 37 -8.12 1.07 -5.86
N LYS A 38 -9.38 1.49 -5.70
CA LYS A 38 -10.17 1.10 -4.52
C LYS A 38 -10.28 -0.42 -4.37
N GLN A 39 -10.16 -1.15 -5.48
CA GLN A 39 -10.17 -2.60 -5.49
C GLN A 39 -8.88 -3.18 -4.91
N ASP A 40 -7.71 -2.65 -5.31
CA ASP A 40 -6.42 -3.05 -4.75
C ASP A 40 -6.39 -2.85 -3.22
N LEU A 41 -6.98 -1.75 -2.74
CA LEU A 41 -7.10 -1.49 -1.30
C LEU A 41 -8.02 -2.46 -0.57
N LEU A 42 -9.05 -2.98 -1.23
CA LEU A 42 -9.95 -3.99 -0.65
C LEU A 42 -9.26 -5.35 -0.58
N GLU A 43 -8.57 -5.74 -1.65
CA GLU A 43 -7.80 -6.99 -1.70
C GLU A 43 -6.71 -6.99 -0.62
N LEU A 44 -5.95 -5.89 -0.48
CA LEU A 44 -4.93 -5.74 0.56
C LEU A 44 -5.52 -5.83 1.98
N LYS A 45 -6.73 -5.29 2.18
CA LYS A 45 -7.40 -5.30 3.48
C LYS A 45 -7.86 -6.70 3.86
N ASP A 46 -8.34 -7.48 2.90
CA ASP A 46 -8.82 -8.84 3.15
C ASP A 46 -7.66 -9.81 3.35
N GLU A 47 -6.55 -9.65 2.62
CA GLU A 47 -5.30 -10.37 2.87
C GLU A 47 -4.76 -10.09 4.29
N LEU A 48 -4.67 -8.80 4.67
CA LEU A 48 -4.21 -8.41 6.00
C LEU A 48 -5.11 -8.95 7.12
N LYS A 49 -6.43 -8.99 6.91
CA LYS A 49 -7.36 -9.59 7.87
C LYS A 49 -7.13 -11.09 8.03
N ALA A 50 -6.87 -11.81 6.94
CA ALA A 50 -6.61 -13.25 6.98
C ALA A 50 -5.33 -13.53 7.78
N GLU A 51 -4.25 -12.79 7.53
CA GLU A 51 -3.00 -12.92 8.28
C GLU A 51 -3.18 -12.61 9.76
N ILE A 52 -3.92 -11.55 10.10
CA ILE A 52 -4.23 -11.20 11.49
C ILE A 52 -5.06 -12.32 12.16
N ALA A 53 -5.99 -12.93 11.44
CA ALA A 53 -6.80 -14.03 11.98
C ALA A 53 -5.94 -15.25 12.31
N VAL A 54 -5.03 -15.63 11.40
CA VAL A 54 -4.07 -16.72 11.63
C VAL A 54 -3.17 -16.41 12.83
N LEU A 55 -2.63 -15.19 12.89
CA LEU A 55 -1.75 -14.78 13.99
C LEU A 55 -2.50 -14.78 15.34
N LYS A 56 -3.74 -14.28 15.37
CA LYS A 56 -4.59 -14.33 16.57
C LYS A 56 -4.84 -15.77 17.01
N PHE A 57 -5.19 -16.66 16.08
CA PHE A 57 -5.38 -18.07 16.39
C PHE A 57 -4.11 -18.68 16.99
N ALA A 58 -2.95 -18.39 16.39
CA ALA A 58 -1.67 -18.90 16.87
C ALA A 58 -1.35 -18.40 18.29
N ILE A 59 -1.56 -17.11 18.56
CA ILE A 59 -1.37 -16.54 19.89
C ILE A 59 -2.35 -17.18 20.89
N PHE A 60 -3.64 -17.29 20.59
CA PHE A 60 -4.61 -17.84 21.53
C PHE A 60 -4.44 -19.34 21.80
N THR A 61 -3.88 -20.09 20.86
CA THR A 61 -3.73 -21.54 20.99
C THR A 61 -2.34 -21.94 21.50
N PHE A 62 -1.27 -21.51 20.84
CA PHE A 62 0.08 -21.97 21.15
C PHE A 62 0.69 -21.22 22.34
N PHE A 63 0.40 -19.93 22.50
CA PHE A 63 1.01 -19.14 23.58
C PHE A 63 0.63 -19.64 24.99
N PRO A 64 -0.65 -19.93 25.31
CA PRO A 64 -1.02 -20.45 26.63
C PRO A 64 -0.46 -21.85 26.88
N ILE A 65 -0.37 -22.69 25.85
CA ILE A 65 0.21 -24.03 25.94
C ILE A 65 1.70 -23.93 26.29
N MET A 66 2.45 -23.11 25.54
CA MET A 66 3.87 -22.88 25.79
C MET A 66 4.12 -22.25 27.17
N LEU A 67 3.31 -21.26 27.55
CA LEU A 67 3.40 -20.64 28.87
C LEU A 67 3.10 -21.64 29.98
N GLY A 68 2.07 -22.48 29.82
CA GLY A 68 1.72 -23.53 30.78
C GLY A 68 2.83 -24.56 30.95
N LEU A 69 3.49 -24.96 29.86
CA LEU A 69 4.66 -25.85 29.92
C LEU A 69 5.84 -25.20 30.65
N LEU A 70 6.14 -23.93 30.37
CA LEU A 70 7.21 -23.20 31.06
C LEU A 70 6.93 -23.07 32.55
N VAL A 71 5.68 -22.74 32.94
CA VAL A 71 5.27 -22.68 34.34
C VAL A 71 5.39 -24.06 35.00
N LYS A 72 4.98 -25.13 34.34
CA LYS A 72 5.14 -26.49 34.85
C LYS A 72 6.60 -26.84 35.12
N ILE A 73 7.50 -26.56 34.17
CA ILE A 73 8.94 -26.81 34.32
C ILE A 73 9.54 -25.98 35.47
N ALA A 74 9.15 -24.70 35.58
CA ALA A 74 9.71 -23.79 36.56
C ALA A 74 9.25 -24.08 38.01
N PHE A 75 7.98 -24.46 38.20
CA PHE A 75 7.38 -24.58 39.54
C PHE A 75 7.14 -26.03 39.98
N PHE A 76 7.10 -26.99 39.06
CA PHE A 76 6.93 -28.41 39.35
C PHE A 76 7.96 -29.26 38.57
N PRO A 77 9.27 -29.08 38.84
CA PRO A 77 10.28 -29.98 38.33
C PRO A 77 10.06 -31.32 39.04
N GLY A 78 9.67 -32.35 38.29
CA GLY A 78 9.62 -33.72 38.80
C GLY A 78 10.98 -34.20 39.26
#